data_AF-A0A1D7YJL4-F1
#
_entry.id   AF-A0A1D7YJL4-F1
#
_cell.length_a   1.000
_cell.length_b   1.000
_cell.length_c   1.000
_cell.angle_alpha   90.00
_cell.angle_beta   90.00
_cell.angle_gamma   90.00
#
_symmetry.space_group_name_H-M   'P 1'
#
loop_
_entity.id
_entity.type
_entity.pdbx_description
1 polymer ?
#
loop_
_entity_poly.entity_id
_entity_poly.type
_entity_poly.pdbx_seq_one_letter_code
_entity_poly.pdbx_strand_id
1 'polypeptide(L)'
;MPGGPPVRTTDGVLHGRGAVDAKGPQAAMIRAAARIARSGLPARVVLVGAVDEERYPAGAHYLVDRMRPDAVMTGEPSGSTCMGIGCWGNLRFSIGVGVPAALTSSPAASAVEVAVELWATARERFAHQPGRRGAAHPPRPGAALPA
;
A
#
# COMPACT_ATOMS: atom_id res chain seq x y z
N MET A 1 -1.19 -8.12 -6.66
CA MET A 1 -0.52 -9.42 -6.29
C MET A 1 -1.17 -10.66 -6.93
N PRO A 2 -0.41 -11.69 -7.38
CA PRO A 2 -0.95 -12.96 -7.89
C PRO A 2 -1.61 -13.85 -6.82
N GLY A 3 -2.54 -14.72 -7.23
CA GLY A 3 -3.26 -15.66 -6.37
C GLY A 3 -4.30 -15.02 -5.45
N GLY A 4 -4.97 -15.83 -4.62
CA GLY A 4 -5.97 -15.34 -3.65
C GLY A 4 -6.92 -16.42 -3.15
N PRO A 5 -7.68 -16.15 -2.07
CA PRO A 5 -8.75 -17.04 -1.65
C PRO A 5 -9.83 -17.11 -2.74
N PRO A 6 -10.59 -18.22 -2.81
CA PRO A 6 -11.79 -18.30 -3.65
C PRO A 6 -12.73 -17.13 -3.36
N VAL A 7 -13.38 -16.62 -4.41
CA VAL A 7 -14.41 -15.59 -4.25
C VAL A 7 -15.61 -16.25 -3.58
N ARG A 8 -15.97 -15.77 -2.39
CA ARG A 8 -17.14 -16.25 -1.65
C ARG A 8 -17.70 -15.16 -0.77
N THR A 9 -19.01 -15.24 -0.51
CA THR A 9 -19.66 -14.42 0.51
C THR A 9 -20.13 -15.33 1.65
N THR A 10 -19.76 -15.02 2.87
CA THR A 10 -20.13 -15.80 4.06
C THR A 10 -20.42 -14.82 5.20
N ASP A 11 -21.55 -14.95 5.87
CA ASP A 11 -21.98 -14.08 6.98
C ASP A 11 -21.89 -12.58 6.67
N GLY A 12 -22.27 -12.20 5.44
CA GLY A 12 -22.21 -10.82 4.96
C GLY A 12 -20.82 -10.30 4.61
N VAL A 13 -19.79 -11.14 4.67
CA VAL A 13 -18.40 -10.80 4.34
C VAL A 13 -18.03 -11.33 2.96
N LEU A 14 -17.62 -10.43 2.06
CA LEU A 14 -17.07 -10.79 0.75
C LEU A 14 -15.58 -11.09 0.88
N HIS A 15 -15.20 -12.34 0.59
CA HIS A 15 -13.82 -12.78 0.49
C HIS A 15 -13.38 -12.81 -0.98
N GLY A 16 -12.16 -12.35 -1.26
CA GLY A 16 -11.56 -12.43 -2.58
C GLY A 16 -10.33 -11.54 -2.70
N ARG A 17 -9.42 -11.89 -3.61
CA ARG A 17 -8.29 -11.02 -3.93
C ARG A 17 -8.81 -9.68 -4.48
N GLY A 18 -8.38 -8.60 -3.84
CA GLY A 18 -8.81 -7.27 -4.21
C GLY A 18 -10.05 -6.76 -3.48
N ALA A 19 -10.72 -7.59 -2.67
CA ALA A 19 -11.93 -7.15 -1.96
C ALA A 19 -11.68 -5.94 -1.06
N VAL A 20 -10.49 -5.82 -0.47
CA VAL A 20 -10.03 -4.66 0.30
C VAL A 20 -9.07 -3.79 -0.52
N ASP A 21 -8.01 -4.39 -1.05
CA ASP A 21 -6.92 -3.69 -1.75
C ASP A 21 -6.83 -4.13 -3.23
N ALA A 22 -7.31 -3.35 -4.20
CA ALA A 22 -8.15 -2.16 -4.04
C ALA A 22 -9.43 -2.20 -4.90
N LYS A 23 -9.86 -3.40 -5.33
CA LYS A 23 -11.08 -3.58 -6.14
C LYS A 23 -12.35 -3.19 -5.38
N GLY A 24 -12.40 -3.40 -4.07
CA GLY A 24 -13.53 -2.96 -3.23
C GLY A 24 -13.72 -1.43 -3.26
N PRO A 25 -12.70 -0.65 -2.86
CA PRO A 25 -12.70 0.80 -3.04
C PRO A 25 -12.98 1.25 -4.47
N GLN A 26 -12.39 0.59 -5.48
CA GLN A 26 -12.65 0.92 -6.89
C GLN A 26 -14.14 0.71 -7.27
N ALA A 27 -14.76 -0.38 -6.84
CA ALA A 27 -16.19 -0.62 -7.05
C ALA A 27 -17.07 0.44 -6.35
N ALA A 28 -16.69 0.87 -5.14
CA ALA A 28 -17.36 1.96 -4.43
C ALA A 28 -17.24 3.29 -5.20
N MET A 29 -16.06 3.62 -5.74
CA MET A 29 -15.85 4.81 -6.57
C MET A 29 -16.67 4.77 -7.87
N ILE A 30 -16.74 3.62 -8.55
CA ILE A 30 -17.62 3.45 -9.73
C ILE A 30 -19.07 3.75 -9.37
N ARG A 31 -19.56 3.18 -8.26
CA ARG A 31 -20.95 3.40 -7.80
C ARG A 31 -21.21 4.86 -7.42
N ALA A 32 -20.25 5.52 -6.79
CA ALA A 32 -20.33 6.93 -6.43
C ALA A 32 -20.35 7.83 -7.68
N ALA A 33 -19.43 7.62 -8.62
CA ALA A 33 -19.37 8.35 -9.88
C ALA A 33 -20.68 8.22 -10.67
N ALA A 34 -21.26 7.01 -10.73
CA ALA A 34 -22.56 6.79 -11.37
C ALA A 34 -23.71 7.55 -10.69
N ARG A 35 -23.66 7.75 -9.37
CA ARG A 35 -24.65 8.57 -8.64
C ARG A 35 -24.47 10.06 -8.93
N ILE A 36 -23.22 10.54 -8.93
CA ILE A 36 -22.88 11.94 -9.23
C ILE A 36 -23.30 12.31 -10.65
N ALA A 37 -23.07 11.42 -11.63
CA ALA A 37 -23.49 11.65 -13.01
C ALA A 37 -25.01 11.87 -13.16
N ARG A 38 -25.83 11.38 -12.22
CA ARG A 38 -27.28 11.58 -12.20
C ARG A 38 -27.73 12.71 -11.28
N SER A 39 -26.84 13.29 -10.47
CA SER A 39 -27.23 14.30 -9.46
C SER A 39 -27.29 15.73 -10.02
N GLY A 40 -26.86 15.95 -11.26
CA GLY A 40 -26.76 17.28 -11.85
C GLY A 40 -25.66 18.15 -11.23
N LEU A 41 -24.71 17.55 -10.50
CA LEU A 41 -23.56 18.28 -9.98
C LEU A 41 -22.72 18.80 -11.16
N PRO A 42 -22.40 20.11 -11.24
CA PRO A 42 -21.63 20.69 -12.33
C PRO A 42 -20.14 20.39 -12.16
N ALA A 43 -19.78 19.10 -12.14
CA ALA A 43 -18.41 18.63 -11.95
C ALA A 43 -18.09 17.51 -12.95
N ARG A 44 -16.86 17.51 -13.45
CA ARG A 44 -16.31 16.40 -14.24
C ARG A 44 -15.64 15.41 -13.30
N VAL A 45 -16.18 14.20 -13.20
CA VAL A 45 -15.55 13.10 -12.47
C VAL A 45 -14.86 12.18 -13.47
N VAL A 46 -13.55 11.97 -13.29
CA VAL A 46 -12.77 11.00 -14.06
C VAL A 46 -12.37 9.87 -13.13
N LEU A 47 -12.82 8.65 -13.42
CA LEU A 47 -12.41 7.45 -12.71
C LEU A 47 -11.23 6.81 -13.45
N VAL A 48 -10.17 6.52 -12.71
CA VAL A 48 -8.94 5.90 -13.24
C VAL A 48 -8.75 4.53 -12.59
N GLY A 49 -8.63 3.49 -13.41
CA GLY A 49 -8.05 2.22 -12.98
C GLY A 49 -6.56 2.20 -13.26
N ALA A 50 -5.76 2.70 -12.32
CA ALA A 50 -4.30 2.70 -12.48
C ALA A 50 -3.75 1.27 -12.44
N VAL A 51 -2.77 0.99 -13.28
CA VAL A 51 -2.11 -0.32 -13.39
C VAL A 51 -0.76 -0.31 -12.70
N ASP A 52 -0.32 -1.49 -12.29
CA ASP A 52 1.00 -1.81 -11.72
C ASP A 52 1.35 -1.16 -10.36
N GLU A 53 0.41 -0.44 -9.73
CA GLU A 53 0.58 0.23 -8.42
C GLU A 53 1.32 -0.63 -7.39
N GLU A 54 0.94 -1.90 -7.27
CA GLU A 54 1.47 -2.87 -6.30
C GLU A 54 2.95 -3.24 -6.45
N ARG A 55 3.61 -2.85 -7.55
CA ARG A 55 5.03 -3.10 -7.79
C ARG A 55 5.76 -1.83 -8.18
N TYR A 56 5.17 -1.10 -9.10
CA TYR A 56 5.67 0.16 -9.63
C TYR A 56 4.50 0.95 -10.20
N PRO A 57 4.18 2.16 -9.69
CA PRO A 57 2.96 2.88 -10.03
C PRO A 57 2.97 3.50 -11.44
N ALA A 58 3.18 2.69 -12.48
CA ALA A 58 3.29 3.08 -13.87
C ALA A 58 2.05 3.83 -14.34
N GLY A 59 0.85 3.35 -13.98
CA GLY A 59 -0.40 4.00 -14.36
C GLY A 59 -0.53 5.40 -13.77
N ALA A 60 -0.14 5.59 -12.51
CA ALA A 60 -0.15 6.91 -11.88
C ALA A 60 0.90 7.82 -12.51
N HIS A 61 2.15 7.35 -12.66
CA HIS A 61 3.24 8.09 -13.29
C HIS A 61 2.91 8.53 -14.72
N TYR A 62 2.24 7.66 -15.50
CA TYR A 62 1.76 8.02 -16.83
C TYR A 62 0.83 9.24 -16.80
N LEU A 63 0.02 9.39 -15.75
CA LEU A 63 -1.00 10.43 -15.67
C LEU A 63 -0.49 11.76 -15.10
N VAL A 64 0.60 11.75 -14.32
CA VAL A 64 1.16 12.94 -13.65
C VAL A 64 1.32 14.12 -14.61
N ASP A 65 1.82 13.88 -15.82
CA ASP A 65 2.06 14.94 -16.82
C ASP A 65 0.89 15.15 -17.80
N ARG A 66 -0.19 14.36 -17.66
CA ARG A 66 -1.29 14.30 -18.65
C ARG A 66 -2.62 14.78 -18.12
N MET A 67 -2.79 14.85 -16.80
CA MET A 67 -4.02 15.32 -16.17
C MET A 67 -3.71 16.39 -15.14
N ARG A 68 -4.55 17.44 -15.10
CA ARG A 68 -4.49 18.51 -14.09
C ARG A 68 -5.85 18.67 -13.42
N PRO A 69 -6.29 17.71 -12.60
CA PRO A 69 -7.55 17.83 -11.88
C PRO A 69 -7.44 18.86 -10.73
N ASP A 70 -8.56 19.47 -10.35
CA ASP A 70 -8.62 20.37 -9.19
C ASP A 70 -8.48 19.61 -7.86
N ALA A 71 -8.85 18.31 -7.85
CA ALA A 71 -8.75 17.43 -6.71
C ALA A 71 -8.51 15.97 -7.15
N VAL A 72 -7.77 15.22 -6.32
CA VAL A 72 -7.53 13.78 -6.51
C VAL A 72 -7.94 13.03 -5.26
N MET A 73 -8.65 11.92 -5.44
CA MET A 73 -8.97 10.98 -4.37
C MET A 73 -8.39 9.61 -4.73
N THR A 74 -7.59 9.04 -3.84
CA THR A 74 -6.99 7.71 -4.02
C THR A 74 -7.94 6.64 -3.53
N GLY A 75 -8.04 5.54 -4.27
CA GLY A 75 -8.90 4.39 -3.94
C GLY A 75 -8.30 3.43 -2.90
N GLU A 76 -7.50 3.91 -1.96
CA GLU A 76 -6.87 3.04 -0.95
C GLU A 76 -7.84 2.70 0.19
N PRO A 77 -7.73 1.51 0.81
CA PRO A 77 -8.60 1.12 1.91
C PRO A 77 -8.26 1.92 3.18
N SER A 78 -9.10 2.92 3.50
CA SER A 78 -9.03 3.66 4.77
C SER A 78 -10.10 3.22 5.80
N GLY A 79 -10.97 2.29 5.44
CA GLY A 79 -12.19 1.99 6.19
C GLY A 79 -13.33 2.96 5.85
N SER A 80 -14.57 2.59 6.17
CA SER A 80 -15.76 3.37 5.76
C SER A 80 -15.99 4.65 6.57
N THR A 81 -15.28 4.82 7.69
CA THR A 81 -15.47 5.92 8.65
C THR A 81 -14.20 6.77 8.86
N CYS A 82 -13.14 6.51 8.09
CA CYS A 82 -11.88 7.22 8.23
C CYS A 82 -11.40 7.72 6.88
N MET A 83 -10.73 8.87 6.89
CA MET A 83 -10.13 9.50 5.72
C MET A 83 -8.61 9.43 5.84
N GLY A 84 -7.95 8.82 4.86
CA GLY A 84 -6.49 8.93 4.73
C GLY A 84 -6.12 10.33 4.26
N ILE A 85 -5.31 11.04 5.03
CA ILE A 85 -4.87 12.42 4.71
C ILE A 85 -3.43 12.48 4.14
N GLY A 86 -2.79 11.33 3.97
CA GLY A 86 -1.44 11.24 3.44
C GLY A 86 -0.92 9.81 3.46
N CYS A 87 0.25 9.63 2.84
CA CYS A 87 1.02 8.41 2.89
C CYS A 87 2.44 8.72 3.38
N TRP A 88 3.08 7.71 3.96
CA TRP A 88 4.50 7.81 4.27
C TRP A 88 5.31 7.58 3.00
N GLY A 89 6.41 8.32 2.86
CA GLY A 89 7.37 8.06 1.79
C GLY A 89 8.00 6.68 1.93
N ASN A 90 8.30 6.05 0.80
CA ASN A 90 9.06 4.81 0.75
C ASN A 90 10.44 5.08 0.15
N LEU A 91 11.50 4.64 0.85
CA LEU A 91 12.86 4.65 0.34
C LEU A 91 13.32 3.21 0.13
N ARG A 92 13.62 2.88 -1.13
CA ARG A 92 14.20 1.60 -1.52
C ARG A 92 15.58 1.82 -2.12
N PHE A 93 16.59 1.13 -1.60
CA PHE A 93 17.96 1.19 -2.09
C PHE A 93 18.57 -0.22 -2.15
N SER A 94 19.69 -0.35 -2.83
CA SER A 94 20.49 -1.59 -2.89
C SER A 94 21.95 -1.24 -2.67
N ILE A 95 22.65 -2.07 -1.90
CA ILE A 95 24.06 -1.83 -1.56
C ILE A 95 24.85 -3.05 -2.00
N GLY A 96 25.87 -2.80 -2.83
CA GLY A 96 26.89 -3.79 -3.16
C GLY A 96 28.07 -3.63 -2.20
N VAL A 97 28.49 -4.73 -1.58
CA VAL A 97 29.67 -4.77 -0.70
C VAL A 97 30.72 -5.66 -1.37
N GLY A 98 31.89 -5.07 -1.64
CA GLY A 98 33.04 -5.78 -2.17
C GLY A 98 34.21 -5.68 -1.20
N VAL A 99 34.80 -6.82 -0.85
CA VAL A 99 36.04 -6.90 -0.07
C VAL A 99 37.02 -7.81 -0.81
N PRO A 100 38.35 -7.61 -0.65
CA PRO A 100 39.34 -8.55 -1.16
C PRO A 100 39.10 -9.97 -0.63
N ALA A 101 39.32 -10.98 -1.48
CA ALA A 101 39.23 -12.37 -1.06
C ALA A 101 40.31 -12.68 -0.02
N ALA A 102 39.92 -13.36 1.06
CA ALA A 102 40.82 -13.82 2.10
C ALA A 102 40.47 -15.25 2.50
N LEU A 103 41.44 -15.97 3.06
CA LEU A 103 41.19 -17.27 3.68
C LEU A 103 40.18 -17.12 4.81
N THR A 104 39.35 -18.13 5.05
CA THR A 104 38.33 -18.11 6.10
C THR A 104 38.91 -17.98 7.52
N SER A 105 40.20 -18.26 7.70
CA SER A 105 40.94 -18.08 8.95
C SER A 105 41.59 -16.68 9.09
N SER A 106 41.44 -15.81 8.08
CA SER A 106 41.96 -14.44 8.13
C SER A 106 41.14 -13.61 9.11
N PRO A 107 41.75 -12.65 9.83
CA PRO A 107 41.00 -11.66 10.63
C PRO A 107 40.28 -10.62 9.76
N ALA A 108 40.44 -10.65 8.44
CA ALA A 108 39.76 -9.72 7.53
C ALA A 108 38.26 -10.04 7.46
N ALA A 109 37.43 -9.01 7.64
CA ALA A 109 35.99 -9.14 7.52
C ALA A 109 35.58 -9.55 6.10
N SER A 110 34.71 -10.55 6.02
CA SER A 110 34.01 -10.95 4.81
C SER A 110 33.01 -9.88 4.36
N ALA A 111 32.63 -9.91 3.09
CA ALA A 111 31.60 -9.00 2.56
C ALA A 111 30.26 -9.10 3.31
N VAL A 112 29.93 -10.29 3.83
CA VAL A 112 28.71 -10.52 4.61
C VAL A 112 28.78 -9.81 5.96
N GLU A 113 29.90 -9.89 6.66
CA GLU A 113 30.09 -9.21 7.95
C GLU A 113 29.97 -7.69 7.80
N VAL A 114 30.64 -7.11 6.78
CA VAL A 114 30.51 -5.68 6.46
C VAL A 114 29.07 -5.30 6.12
N ALA A 115 28.35 -6.12 5.35
CA ALA A 115 26.95 -5.87 5.01
C ALA A 115 26.03 -5.91 6.25
N VAL A 116 26.29 -6.83 7.19
CA VAL A 116 25.54 -6.94 8.46
C VAL A 116 25.77 -5.71 9.34
N GLU A 117 27.01 -5.24 9.45
CA GLU A 117 27.33 -4.02 10.20
C GLU A 117 26.62 -2.79 9.62
N LEU A 118 26.65 -2.64 8.30
CA LEU A 118 25.95 -1.54 7.62
C LEU A 118 24.45 -1.54 7.90
N TRP A 119 23.82 -2.72 7.88
CA TRP A 119 22.41 -2.86 8.25
C TRP A 119 22.16 -2.49 9.71
N ALA A 120 23.03 -2.91 10.63
CA ALA A 120 22.91 -2.57 12.04
C ALA A 120 22.98 -1.05 12.27
N THR A 121 23.95 -0.37 11.64
CA THR A 121 24.09 1.09 11.69
C THR A 121 22.87 1.80 11.10
N ALA A 122 22.35 1.34 9.95
CA ALA A 122 21.16 1.92 9.35
C ALA A 122 19.96 1.79 10.30
N ARG A 123 19.75 0.60 10.88
CA ARG A 123 18.65 0.35 11.82
C ARG A 123 18.74 1.23 13.06
N GLU A 124 19.94 1.42 13.63
CA GLU A 124 20.16 2.32 14.77
C GLU A 124 19.85 3.77 14.40
N ARG A 125 20.38 4.25 13.26
CA ARG A 125 20.15 5.61 12.78
C ARG A 125 18.68 5.93 12.55
N PHE A 126 17.90 4.96 12.08
CA PHE A 126 16.47 5.14 11.79
C PHE A 126 15.55 4.70 12.94
N ALA A 127 16.07 4.24 14.08
CA ALA A 127 15.27 3.73 15.20
C ALA A 127 14.33 4.77 15.83
N HIS A 128 14.65 6.06 15.70
CA HIS A 128 13.93 7.16 16.35
C HIS A 128 13.00 7.95 15.42
N GLN A 129 12.81 7.51 14.17
CA GLN A 129 11.77 8.10 13.33
C GLN A 129 10.40 7.50 13.71
N PRO A 130 9.40 8.32 14.09
CA PRO A 130 8.09 7.82 14.48
C PRO A 130 7.31 7.29 13.27
N GLY A 131 7.68 6.11 12.77
CA GLY A 131 6.86 5.27 11.91
C GLY A 131 6.03 4.30 12.76
N ARG A 132 5.28 4.79 13.75
CA ARG A 132 4.53 3.89 14.63
C ARG A 132 3.21 3.53 13.96
N ARG A 133 3.19 2.32 13.39
CA ARG A 133 2.06 1.45 13.05
C ARG A 133 0.71 2.12 13.35
N GLY A 134 -0.05 2.44 12.30
CA GLY A 134 -1.43 2.89 12.46
C GLY A 134 -2.13 2.02 13.49
N ALA A 135 -2.78 2.65 14.47
CA ALA A 135 -3.53 1.93 15.50
C ALA A 135 -4.37 0.86 14.82
N ALA A 136 -4.10 -0.41 15.14
CA ALA A 136 -4.94 -1.50 14.67
C ALA A 136 -6.37 -1.14 15.08
N HIS A 137 -7.29 -1.07 14.10
CA HIS A 137 -8.69 -0.93 14.41
C HIS A 137 -9.07 -2.10 15.34
N PRO A 138 -9.60 -1.85 16.54
CA PRO A 138 -9.99 -2.95 17.42
C PRO A 138 -11.00 -3.84 16.68
N PRO A 139 -10.93 -5.16 16.83
CA PRO A 139 -11.99 -6.03 16.31
C PRO A 139 -13.33 -5.55 16.89
N ARG A 140 -14.34 -5.42 16.02
CA ARG A 140 -15.69 -5.02 16.45
C ARG A 140 -16.18 -6.03 17.51
N PRO A 141 -16.60 -5.58 18.71
CA PRO A 141 -17.31 -6.46 19.62
C PRO A 141 -18.73 -6.71 19.07
N GLY A 142 -19.11 -7.98 18.95
CA GLY A 142 -20.50 -8.41 18.83
C GLY A 142 -21.04 -8.61 17.40
N ALA A 143 -20.81 -9.80 16.86
CA ALA A 143 -21.84 -10.50 16.10
C ALA A 143 -22.08 -11.84 16.82
N ALA A 144 -22.60 -11.76 18.04
CA ALA A 144 -23.26 -12.91 18.64
C ALA A 144 -24.55 -13.12 17.85
N LEU A 145 -24.59 -14.20 17.07
CA LEU A 145 -25.82 -14.69 16.45
C LEU A 145 -26.75 -15.19 17.57
N PRO A 146 -28.02 -14.79 17.63
CA PRO A 146 -28.99 -15.58 18.38
C PRO A 146 -29.15 -16.96 17.73
N ALA A 147 -29.34 -17.98 18.58
CA ALA A 147 -29.52 -19.38 18.22
C ALA A 147 -30.71 -19.62 17.30
#